data_AF-A0A5C9BAR1-F1
#
_entry.id   AF-A0A5C9BAR1-F1
#
_cell.length_a   1.000
_cell.length_b   1.000
_cell.length_c   1.000
_cell.angle_alpha   90.00
_cell.angle_beta   90.00
_cell.angle_gamma   90.00
#
_symmetry.space_group_name_H-M   'P 1'
#
loop_
_entity.id
_entity.type
_entity.pdbx_description
1 polymer ?
#
loop_
_entity_poly.entity_id
_entity_poly.type
_entity_poly.pdbx_seq_one_letter_code
_entity_poly.pdbx_strand_id
1 'polypeptide(L)'
;MSGQVAVISALTFALNPRVARAALAAGISYFDLTEDVETTRVVRTLAGAARPGQVFVPQCGLAPGFVGIVANHLAHKFEKLDSLFLRVGALPEFPTNSLKYNLTWSTDGLINEYCNPCDVIHEGKRQEFWPLEGFEHLSIDGVEYEAFSTSGGLGTLCESFEGRVRELNYKTIRYTGHRDRMLFLLDELRLRDRRALLKEILENAVPRTLQDVVVIFCTATGQRDGQMVQLWDARKIYHQKHGHEVWSAIQVTTAASICAVLDLHVHGQLPSTGFVKQEQIDFETFLANRFGQNYVGPGVTLNTR
;
A
#
# COMPACT_ATOMS: atom_id res chain seq x y z
N MET A 1 -13.26 25.71 0.97
CA MET A 1 -12.14 25.28 1.83
C MET A 1 -11.48 26.49 2.52
N SER A 2 -12.25 27.45 3.05
CA SER A 2 -11.66 28.64 3.69
C SER A 2 -11.03 28.27 5.02
N GLY A 3 -9.81 28.79 5.30
CA GLY A 3 -9.08 28.56 6.55
C GLY A 3 -8.40 27.21 6.72
N GLN A 4 -8.40 26.34 5.70
CA GLN A 4 -7.70 25.04 5.71
C GLN A 4 -6.37 25.14 4.95
N VAL A 5 -5.37 24.37 5.37
CA VAL A 5 -4.03 24.30 4.73
C VAL A 5 -3.83 23.06 3.86
N ALA A 6 -4.63 22.02 4.10
CA ALA A 6 -4.59 20.76 3.37
C ALA A 6 -5.97 20.08 3.36
N VAL A 7 -6.13 19.10 2.47
CA VAL A 7 -7.28 18.20 2.44
C VAL A 7 -6.82 16.75 2.36
N ILE A 8 -7.45 15.87 3.15
CA ILE A 8 -7.32 14.42 3.06
C ILE A 8 -8.57 13.88 2.36
N SER A 9 -8.39 13.14 1.27
CA SER A 9 -9.47 12.42 0.59
C SER A 9 -9.50 10.96 1.02
N ALA A 10 -10.44 10.61 1.90
CA ALA A 10 -10.75 9.23 2.29
C ALA A 10 -12.04 8.72 1.59
N LEU A 11 -12.32 9.24 0.40
CA LEU A 11 -13.44 8.85 -0.45
C LEU A 11 -13.06 7.65 -1.34
N THR A 12 -14.03 7.15 -2.11
CA THR A 12 -13.72 6.21 -3.19
C THR A 12 -12.81 6.87 -4.23
N PHE A 13 -11.89 6.10 -4.80
CA PHE A 13 -10.87 6.61 -5.74
C PHE A 13 -11.48 7.42 -6.91
N ALA A 14 -12.67 7.06 -7.38
CA ALA A 14 -13.38 7.78 -8.44
C ALA A 14 -13.66 9.26 -8.14
N LEU A 15 -13.73 9.65 -6.85
CA LEU A 15 -13.99 11.02 -6.42
C LEU A 15 -12.71 11.84 -6.19
N ASN A 16 -11.58 11.17 -5.99
CA ASN A 16 -10.30 11.81 -5.70
C ASN A 16 -9.87 12.87 -6.73
N PRO A 17 -10.02 12.66 -8.06
CA PRO A 17 -9.66 13.68 -9.04
C PRO A 17 -10.42 15.00 -8.87
N ARG A 18 -11.67 14.95 -8.37
CA ARG A 18 -12.46 16.16 -8.11
C ARG A 18 -11.95 16.90 -6.89
N VAL A 19 -11.59 16.16 -5.83
CA VAL A 19 -11.02 16.74 -4.61
C VAL A 19 -9.64 17.35 -4.91
N ALA A 20 -8.80 16.65 -5.67
CA ALA A 20 -7.48 17.15 -6.07
C ALA A 20 -7.58 18.45 -6.89
N ARG A 21 -8.54 18.55 -7.83
CA ARG A 21 -8.80 19.80 -8.58
C ARG A 21 -9.27 20.92 -7.66
N ALA A 22 -10.14 20.63 -6.70
CA ALA A 22 -10.59 21.62 -5.73
C ALA A 22 -9.44 22.12 -4.83
N ALA A 23 -8.55 21.20 -4.39
CA ALA A 23 -7.36 21.54 -3.63
C ALA A 23 -6.42 22.45 -4.42
N LEU A 24 -6.17 22.11 -5.69
CA LEU A 24 -5.38 22.92 -6.63
C LEU A 24 -5.92 24.35 -6.75
N ALA A 25 -7.23 24.48 -7.01
CA ALA A 25 -7.90 25.78 -7.15
C ALA A 25 -7.84 26.60 -5.86
N ALA A 26 -8.04 25.95 -4.71
CA ALA A 26 -7.99 26.57 -3.40
C ALA A 26 -6.56 26.94 -2.94
N GLY A 27 -5.52 26.40 -3.58
CA GLY A 27 -4.13 26.64 -3.18
C GLY A 27 -3.71 25.87 -1.92
N ILE A 28 -4.41 24.78 -1.58
CA ILE A 28 -4.12 23.93 -0.40
C ILE A 28 -3.50 22.60 -0.83
N SER A 29 -2.76 21.95 0.06
CA SER A 29 -2.15 20.66 -0.20
C SER A 29 -3.17 19.52 -0.23
N TYR A 30 -2.88 18.46 -0.98
CA TYR A 30 -3.77 17.32 -1.22
C TYR A 30 -3.11 16.00 -0.78
N PHE A 31 -3.87 15.18 -0.07
CA PHE A 31 -3.46 13.86 0.41
C PHE A 31 -4.58 12.85 0.14
N ASP A 32 -4.23 11.61 -0.21
CA ASP A 32 -5.22 10.53 -0.35
C ASP A 32 -4.66 9.14 -0.04
N LEU A 33 -5.56 8.15 -0.08
CA LEU A 33 -5.31 6.76 0.25
C LEU A 33 -5.46 5.83 -0.96
N THR A 34 -5.47 6.36 -2.19
CA THR A 34 -5.89 5.57 -3.35
C THR A 34 -4.86 4.54 -3.78
N GLU A 35 -5.33 3.34 -4.09
CA GLU A 35 -4.59 2.31 -4.82
C GLU A 35 -4.70 2.47 -6.35
N ASP A 36 -5.66 3.28 -6.82
CA ASP A 36 -6.00 3.38 -8.24
C ASP A 36 -4.94 4.13 -9.04
N VAL A 37 -4.40 3.45 -10.05
CA VAL A 37 -3.28 3.94 -10.87
C VAL A 37 -3.72 5.12 -11.75
N GLU A 38 -4.91 5.06 -12.33
CA GLU A 38 -5.44 6.15 -13.18
C GLU A 38 -5.71 7.41 -12.37
N THR A 39 -6.32 7.28 -11.20
CA THR A 39 -6.51 8.36 -10.25
C THR A 39 -5.17 9.03 -9.91
N THR A 40 -4.14 8.22 -9.61
CA THR A 40 -2.80 8.72 -9.32
C THR A 40 -2.18 9.48 -10.50
N ARG A 41 -2.36 9.01 -11.75
CA ARG A 41 -1.90 9.71 -12.97
C ARG A 41 -2.57 11.08 -13.12
N VAL A 42 -3.88 11.17 -12.85
CA VAL A 42 -4.60 12.44 -12.87
C VAL A 42 -4.09 13.39 -11.78
N VAL A 43 -3.93 12.91 -10.55
CA VAL A 43 -3.39 13.70 -9.43
C VAL A 43 -1.99 14.22 -9.76
N ARG A 44 -1.12 13.39 -10.35
CA ARG A 44 0.22 13.79 -10.79
C ARG A 44 0.19 14.91 -11.82
N THR A 45 -0.71 14.81 -12.80
CA THR A 45 -0.88 15.85 -13.82
C THR A 45 -1.29 17.18 -13.18
N LEU A 46 -2.23 17.15 -12.23
CA LEU A 46 -2.67 18.34 -11.49
C LEU A 46 -1.56 18.94 -10.63
N ALA A 47 -0.73 18.09 -10.02
CA ALA A 47 0.39 18.52 -9.20
C ALA A 47 1.43 19.35 -9.96
N GLY A 48 1.50 19.21 -11.29
CA GLY A 48 2.38 20.04 -12.15
C GLY A 48 2.03 21.54 -12.14
N ALA A 49 0.82 21.91 -11.71
CA ALA A 49 0.39 23.30 -11.58
C ALA A 49 0.37 23.79 -10.11
N ALA A 50 0.97 23.03 -9.19
CA ALA A 50 0.98 23.37 -7.77
C ALA A 50 1.77 24.66 -7.50
N ARG A 51 1.26 25.48 -6.59
CA ARG A 51 1.89 26.74 -6.16
C ARG A 51 2.98 26.48 -5.12
N PRO A 52 3.92 27.41 -4.88
CA PRO A 52 4.84 27.31 -3.76
C PRO A 52 4.12 27.02 -2.44
N GLY A 53 4.56 26.00 -1.70
CA GLY A 53 3.93 25.53 -0.46
C GLY A 53 2.77 24.54 -0.65
N GLN A 54 2.37 24.23 -1.89
CA GLN A 54 1.29 23.32 -2.19
C GLN A 54 1.81 21.98 -2.71
N VAL A 55 1.48 20.89 -2.02
CA VAL A 55 1.89 19.53 -2.42
C VAL A 55 0.71 18.63 -2.74
N PHE A 56 0.97 17.61 -3.54
CA PHE A 56 0.06 16.52 -3.83
C PHE A 56 0.76 15.22 -3.46
N VAL A 57 0.26 14.57 -2.42
CA VAL A 57 0.81 13.35 -1.86
C VAL A 57 -0.27 12.26 -1.92
N PRO A 58 -0.56 11.71 -3.11
CA PRO A 58 -1.49 10.59 -3.18
C PRO A 58 -0.82 9.34 -2.59
N GLN A 59 -1.61 8.28 -2.42
CA GLN A 59 -1.10 6.96 -2.09
C GLN A 59 -0.28 6.94 -0.78
N CYS A 60 -0.71 7.68 0.25
CA CYS A 60 0.00 7.82 1.52
C CYS A 60 -0.63 7.02 2.68
N GLY A 61 -1.30 5.91 2.33
CA GLY A 61 -1.90 4.97 3.29
C GLY A 61 -0.93 3.87 3.73
N LEU A 62 -1.43 2.65 3.86
CA LEU A 62 -0.61 1.48 4.16
C LEU A 62 0.16 0.97 2.92
N ALA A 63 -0.60 0.56 1.91
CA ALA A 63 -0.10 -0.01 0.66
C ALA A 63 -1.10 0.34 -0.45
N PRO A 64 -0.77 1.28 -1.34
CA PRO A 64 0.46 2.07 -1.38
C PRO A 64 0.58 3.08 -0.22
N GLY A 65 1.82 3.45 0.14
CA GLY A 65 2.14 4.38 1.22
C GLY A 65 3.31 3.92 2.08
N PHE A 66 3.05 3.54 3.33
CA PHE A 66 4.08 3.10 4.27
C PHE A 66 4.99 1.99 3.70
N VAL A 67 4.41 1.02 2.99
CA VAL A 67 5.18 -0.08 2.38
C VAL A 67 6.25 0.43 1.41
N GLY A 68 5.98 1.50 0.66
CA GLY A 68 6.95 2.08 -0.26
C GLY A 68 8.07 2.85 0.44
N ILE A 69 7.76 3.49 1.57
CA ILE A 69 8.75 4.12 2.45
C ILE A 69 9.74 3.08 2.98
N VAL A 70 9.23 1.96 3.49
CA VAL A 70 10.04 0.83 4.00
C VAL A 70 10.90 0.23 2.89
N ALA A 71 10.29 -0.07 1.74
CA ALA A 71 10.99 -0.68 0.62
C ALA A 71 12.15 0.21 0.12
N ASN A 72 11.93 1.52 0.01
CA ASN A 72 12.98 2.47 -0.35
C ASN A 72 14.11 2.51 0.70
N HIS A 73 13.76 2.53 1.99
CA HIS A 73 14.75 2.48 3.07
C HIS A 73 15.63 1.23 3.01
N LEU A 74 15.04 0.05 2.76
CA LEU A 74 15.82 -1.19 2.60
C LEU A 74 16.71 -1.14 1.36
N ALA A 75 16.19 -0.65 0.23
CA ALA A 75 16.91 -0.56 -1.03
C ALA A 75 18.20 0.28 -0.91
N HIS A 76 18.19 1.34 -0.10
CA HIS A 76 19.35 2.21 0.11
C HIS A 76 20.47 1.60 0.97
N LYS A 77 20.31 0.38 1.49
CA LYS A 77 21.35 -0.32 2.26
C LYS A 77 22.32 -1.13 1.42
N PHE A 78 22.15 -1.13 0.09
CA PHE A 78 22.94 -1.92 -0.83
C PHE A 78 23.78 -1.05 -1.75
N GLU A 79 25.01 -1.48 -2.02
CA GLU A 79 25.85 -0.88 -3.06
C GLU A 79 25.26 -1.16 -4.44
N LYS A 80 24.75 -2.39 -4.63
CA LYS A 80 24.04 -2.81 -5.83
C LYS A 80 22.84 -3.67 -5.44
N LEU A 81 21.65 -3.14 -5.64
CA LEU A 81 20.40 -3.86 -5.42
C LEU A 81 20.14 -4.86 -6.56
N ASP A 82 19.74 -6.09 -6.22
CA ASP A 82 19.27 -7.10 -7.19
C ASP A 82 17.75 -7.19 -7.22
N SER A 83 17.11 -7.28 -6.06
CA SER A 83 15.66 -7.43 -5.96
C SER A 83 15.03 -6.68 -4.79
N LEU A 84 13.78 -6.27 -4.98
CA LEU A 84 12.96 -5.59 -3.99
C LEU A 84 11.51 -6.09 -4.03
N PHE A 85 11.08 -6.81 -2.99
CA PHE A 85 9.77 -7.45 -2.93
C PHE A 85 8.95 -6.90 -1.77
N LEU A 86 7.71 -6.49 -2.08
CA LEU A 86 6.75 -5.98 -1.12
C LEU A 86 5.60 -6.98 -1.00
N ARG A 87 5.32 -7.45 0.21
CA ARG A 87 4.20 -8.35 0.51
C ARG A 87 3.35 -7.75 1.61
N VAL A 88 2.06 -7.52 1.35
CA VAL A 88 1.16 -6.90 2.32
C VAL A 88 -0.19 -7.60 2.35
N GLY A 89 -0.75 -7.82 3.53
CA GLY A 89 -2.09 -8.37 3.69
C GLY A 89 -2.82 -7.72 4.86
N ALA A 90 -4.05 -7.27 4.63
CA ALA A 90 -5.03 -6.98 5.67
C ALA A 90 -5.97 -8.18 5.78
N LEU A 91 -5.91 -8.90 6.89
CA LEU A 91 -6.47 -10.25 7.03
C LEU A 91 -7.33 -10.35 8.28
N PRO A 92 -8.43 -11.11 8.30
CA PRO A 92 -9.10 -11.41 9.55
C PRO A 92 -8.16 -12.19 10.48
N GLU A 93 -8.16 -11.88 11.76
CA GLU A 93 -7.38 -12.65 12.73
C GLU A 93 -7.85 -14.11 12.83
N PHE A 94 -9.16 -14.33 12.64
CA PHE A 94 -9.81 -15.64 12.72
C PHE A 94 -10.49 -16.02 11.39
N PRO A 95 -9.78 -16.61 10.42
CA PRO A 95 -10.33 -16.96 9.11
C PRO A 95 -11.15 -18.26 9.15
N THR A 96 -12.43 -18.16 9.54
CA THR A 96 -13.30 -19.34 9.72
C THR A 96 -14.02 -19.79 8.45
N ASN A 97 -14.37 -18.87 7.55
CA ASN A 97 -15.13 -19.17 6.32
C ASN A 97 -14.25 -19.78 5.20
N SER A 98 -14.89 -20.20 4.10
CA SER A 98 -14.21 -20.81 2.95
C SER A 98 -13.30 -19.84 2.19
N LEU A 99 -13.70 -18.57 2.04
CA LEU A 99 -12.84 -17.53 1.42
C LEU A 99 -11.64 -17.15 2.28
N LYS A 100 -11.63 -17.57 3.55
CA LYS A 100 -10.64 -17.20 4.56
C LYS A 100 -10.44 -15.69 4.62
N TYR A 101 -11.53 -14.95 4.47
CA TYR A 101 -11.51 -13.49 4.33
C TYR A 101 -12.74 -12.83 4.95
N ASN A 102 -12.56 -11.60 5.43
CA ASN A 102 -13.60 -10.70 5.89
C ASN A 102 -13.43 -9.36 5.21
N LEU A 103 -14.53 -8.62 5.00
CA LEU A 103 -14.44 -7.26 4.47
C LEU A 103 -13.90 -6.33 5.56
N THR A 104 -12.65 -5.86 5.40
CA THR A 104 -11.98 -4.96 6.37
C THR A 104 -11.76 -3.55 5.83
N TRP A 105 -11.87 -3.36 4.51
CA TRP A 105 -11.69 -2.09 3.79
C TRP A 105 -12.58 -2.04 2.54
N SER A 106 -12.36 -1.08 1.65
CA SER A 106 -13.19 -0.83 0.46
C SER A 106 -13.35 -2.06 -0.44
N THR A 107 -14.58 -2.54 -0.62
CA THR A 107 -14.88 -3.62 -1.57
C THR A 107 -14.56 -3.21 -3.01
N ASP A 108 -14.81 -1.95 -3.37
CA ASP A 108 -14.45 -1.43 -4.69
C ASP A 108 -12.95 -1.54 -4.94
N GLY A 109 -12.14 -1.18 -3.93
CA GLY A 109 -10.68 -1.24 -4.04
C GLY A 109 -10.17 -2.68 -4.10
N LEU A 110 -10.73 -3.58 -3.29
CA LEU A 110 -10.40 -5.01 -3.34
C LEU A 110 -10.62 -5.59 -4.75
N ILE A 111 -11.77 -5.29 -5.35
CA ILE A 111 -12.07 -5.75 -6.70
C ILE A 111 -11.16 -5.07 -7.72
N ASN A 112 -10.85 -3.78 -7.54
CA ASN A 112 -9.95 -3.03 -8.41
C ASN A 112 -8.56 -3.69 -8.47
N GLU A 113 -7.98 -4.00 -7.31
CA GLU A 113 -6.69 -4.67 -7.18
C GLU A 113 -6.60 -6.03 -7.90
N TYR A 114 -7.70 -6.80 -7.88
CA TYR A 114 -7.76 -8.13 -8.50
C TYR A 114 -8.05 -8.09 -10.00
N CYS A 115 -8.42 -6.93 -10.54
CA CYS A 115 -8.94 -6.82 -11.89
C CYS A 115 -8.12 -5.96 -12.84
N ASN A 116 -7.07 -5.29 -12.38
CA ASN A 116 -6.23 -4.43 -13.21
C ASN A 116 -4.78 -4.97 -13.30
N PRO A 117 -4.03 -4.60 -14.36
CA PRO A 117 -2.63 -4.95 -14.50
C PRO A 117 -1.76 -4.47 -13.33
N CYS A 118 -0.71 -5.23 -13.05
CA CYS A 118 0.23 -4.97 -11.96
C CYS A 118 1.56 -4.49 -12.55
N ASP A 119 1.97 -3.26 -12.23
CA ASP A 119 3.32 -2.79 -12.53
C ASP A 119 4.37 -3.69 -11.85
N VAL A 120 5.43 -4.05 -12.57
CA VAL A 120 6.59 -4.77 -12.04
C VAL A 120 7.87 -4.28 -12.73
N ILE A 121 9.03 -4.55 -12.12
CA ILE A 121 10.30 -4.61 -12.84
C ILE A 121 10.69 -6.08 -12.92
N HIS A 122 10.93 -6.56 -14.13
CA HIS A 122 11.39 -7.92 -14.39
C HIS A 122 12.57 -7.87 -15.36
N GLU A 123 13.68 -8.51 -15.01
CA GLU A 123 14.94 -8.45 -15.74
C GLU A 123 15.38 -7.00 -16.07
N GLY A 124 15.23 -6.10 -15.09
CA GLY A 124 15.68 -4.71 -15.16
C GLY A 124 14.78 -3.75 -15.93
N LYS A 125 13.66 -4.23 -16.48
CA LYS A 125 12.72 -3.44 -17.28
C LYS A 125 11.35 -3.38 -16.63
N ARG A 126 10.69 -2.22 -16.72
CA ARG A 126 9.29 -2.10 -16.31
C ARG A 126 8.41 -2.93 -17.24
N GLN A 127 7.52 -3.72 -16.64
CA GLN A 127 6.54 -4.56 -17.32
C GLN A 127 5.21 -4.55 -16.57
N GLU A 128 4.17 -5.12 -17.16
CA GLU A 128 2.88 -5.35 -16.51
C GLU A 128 2.58 -6.84 -16.46
N PHE A 129 2.24 -7.34 -15.28
CA PHE A 129 1.76 -8.72 -15.07
C PHE A 129 0.25 -8.73 -14.82
N TRP A 130 -0.40 -9.87 -15.05
CA TRP A 130 -1.81 -9.99 -14.72
C TRP A 130 -2.02 -10.08 -13.21
N PRO A 131 -3.12 -9.54 -12.68
CA PRO A 131 -3.46 -9.72 -11.28
C PRO A 131 -3.72 -11.21 -11.00
N LEU A 132 -3.50 -11.62 -9.75
CA LEU A 132 -3.59 -13.01 -9.29
C LEU A 132 -2.52 -13.95 -9.92
N GLU A 133 -1.53 -13.44 -10.66
CA GLU A 133 -0.37 -14.22 -11.10
C GLU A 133 0.81 -14.17 -10.10
N GLY A 134 1.84 -14.97 -10.38
CA GLY A 134 3.02 -15.05 -9.52
C GLY A 134 2.68 -15.62 -8.16
N PHE A 135 1.91 -16.70 -8.13
CA PHE A 135 1.54 -17.38 -6.90
C PHE A 135 2.77 -17.82 -6.10
N GLU A 136 2.77 -17.51 -4.80
CA GLU A 136 3.82 -17.85 -3.85
C GLU A 136 3.19 -18.44 -2.59
N HIS A 137 3.88 -19.42 -1.99
CA HIS A 137 3.64 -19.80 -0.60
C HIS A 137 4.71 -19.16 0.28
N LEU A 138 4.32 -18.64 1.43
CA LEU A 138 5.22 -18.06 2.41
C LEU A 138 4.75 -18.35 3.83
N SER A 139 5.71 -18.58 4.72
CA SER A 139 5.47 -18.78 6.14
C SER A 139 6.03 -17.59 6.91
N ILE A 140 5.20 -16.95 7.73
CA ILE A 140 5.60 -15.84 8.60
C ILE A 140 5.20 -16.20 10.02
N ASP A 141 6.19 -16.33 10.91
CA ASP A 141 6.02 -16.76 12.30
C ASP A 141 5.25 -18.10 12.44
N GLY A 142 5.52 -19.04 11.53
CA GLY A 142 4.88 -20.37 11.50
C GLY A 142 3.44 -20.37 10.99
N VAL A 143 2.92 -19.22 10.52
CA VAL A 143 1.62 -19.13 9.85
C VAL A 143 1.83 -19.20 8.34
N GLU A 144 1.15 -20.15 7.70
CA GLU A 144 1.16 -20.32 6.26
C GLU A 144 0.25 -19.30 5.57
N TYR A 145 0.80 -18.65 4.56
CA TYR A 145 0.12 -17.71 3.70
C TYR A 145 0.35 -18.05 2.23
N GLU A 146 -0.45 -17.44 1.38
CA GLU A 146 -0.20 -17.32 -0.05
C GLU A 146 -0.04 -15.85 -0.43
N ALA A 147 0.71 -15.58 -1.50
CA ALA A 147 0.81 -14.25 -2.08
C ALA A 147 0.69 -14.29 -3.61
N PHE A 148 0.12 -13.24 -4.18
CA PHE A 148 -0.07 -13.09 -5.62
C PHE A 148 -0.15 -11.61 -6.02
N SER A 149 0.13 -11.32 -7.29
CA SER A 149 0.22 -9.96 -7.81
C SER A 149 -1.13 -9.24 -7.77
N THR A 150 -1.11 -7.97 -7.39
CA THR A 150 -2.28 -7.10 -7.31
C THR A 150 -1.89 -5.67 -7.71
N SER A 151 -2.81 -4.96 -8.35
CA SER A 151 -2.50 -3.65 -8.92
C SER A 151 -2.35 -2.57 -7.84
N GLY A 152 -1.57 -1.52 -8.13
CA GLY A 152 -1.57 -0.28 -7.34
C GLY A 152 -0.64 -0.23 -6.14
N GLY A 153 -0.28 -1.37 -5.54
CA GLY A 153 0.51 -1.42 -4.30
C GLY A 153 1.94 -0.85 -4.38
N LEU A 154 2.54 -0.76 -5.57
CA LEU A 154 3.89 -0.19 -5.77
C LEU A 154 3.92 1.33 -5.87
N GLY A 155 2.79 1.98 -6.18
CA GLY A 155 2.75 3.40 -6.51
C GLY A 155 3.82 3.79 -7.55
N THR A 156 4.78 4.63 -7.15
CA THR A 156 5.82 5.18 -8.03
C THR A 156 7.13 4.39 -8.04
N LEU A 157 7.24 3.30 -7.28
CA LEU A 157 8.51 2.58 -7.09
C LEU A 157 9.10 2.04 -8.40
N CYS A 158 8.27 1.48 -9.31
CA CYS A 158 8.76 1.01 -10.60
C CYS A 158 9.43 2.12 -11.41
N GLU A 159 8.90 3.35 -11.37
CA GLU A 159 9.50 4.50 -12.06
C GLU A 159 10.85 4.88 -11.45
N SER A 160 10.98 4.79 -10.13
CA SER A 160 12.17 5.24 -9.40
C SER A 160 13.31 4.21 -9.37
N PHE A 161 12.99 2.93 -9.63
CA PHE A 161 13.94 1.82 -9.63
C PHE A 161 14.17 1.19 -11.01
N GLU A 162 13.49 1.64 -12.06
CA GLU A 162 13.75 1.17 -13.43
C GLU A 162 15.24 1.29 -13.79
N GLY A 163 15.81 0.20 -14.32
CA GLY A 163 17.24 0.11 -14.64
C GLY A 163 18.19 0.04 -13.43
N ARG A 164 17.69 0.10 -12.18
CA ARG A 164 18.48 0.07 -10.94
C ARG A 164 18.35 -1.24 -10.16
N VAL A 165 17.34 -2.05 -10.47
CA VAL A 165 17.03 -3.33 -9.83
C VAL A 165 16.67 -4.35 -10.91
N ARG A 166 16.98 -5.63 -10.72
CA ARG A 166 16.60 -6.69 -11.66
C ARG A 166 15.12 -7.05 -11.49
N GLU A 167 14.69 -7.22 -10.24
CA GLU A 167 13.32 -7.63 -9.90
C GLU A 167 12.67 -6.68 -8.88
N LEU A 168 11.46 -6.19 -9.18
CA LEU A 168 10.66 -5.42 -8.22
C LEU A 168 9.18 -5.74 -8.41
N ASN A 169 8.51 -6.21 -7.36
CA ASN A 169 7.08 -6.50 -7.42
C ASN A 169 6.38 -6.37 -6.06
N TYR A 170 5.07 -6.11 -6.13
CA TYR A 170 4.14 -6.12 -5.01
C TYR A 170 3.20 -7.31 -5.13
N LYS A 171 2.95 -7.99 -4.01
CA LYS A 171 1.94 -9.04 -3.95
C LYS A 171 1.11 -8.91 -2.68
N THR A 172 -0.17 -9.20 -2.82
CA THR A 172 -1.10 -9.24 -1.70
C THR A 172 -0.99 -10.60 -0.99
N ILE A 173 -0.83 -10.57 0.33
CA ILE A 173 -0.86 -11.75 1.20
C ILE A 173 -2.31 -12.12 1.51
N ARG A 174 -2.64 -13.41 1.43
CA ARG A 174 -3.91 -14.02 1.86
C ARG A 174 -3.66 -15.35 2.57
N TYR A 175 -4.70 -15.86 3.22
CA TYR A 175 -4.69 -17.23 3.72
C TYR A 175 -4.88 -18.21 2.57
N THR A 176 -4.30 -19.41 2.71
CA THR A 176 -4.25 -20.43 1.67
C THR A 176 -5.61 -20.77 1.05
N GLY A 177 -5.63 -20.78 -0.28
CA GLY A 177 -6.75 -21.08 -1.16
C GLY A 177 -7.68 -19.89 -1.44
N HIS A 178 -7.40 -18.69 -0.94
CA HIS A 178 -8.21 -17.51 -1.25
C HIS A 178 -8.14 -17.19 -2.76
N ARG A 179 -6.93 -17.20 -3.33
CA ARG A 179 -6.64 -16.92 -4.74
C ARG A 179 -7.47 -17.77 -5.67
N ASP A 180 -7.45 -19.09 -5.50
CA ASP A 180 -8.15 -20.01 -6.40
C ASP A 180 -9.66 -19.80 -6.35
N ARG A 181 -10.19 -19.48 -5.16
CA ARG A 181 -11.61 -19.11 -5.01
C ARG A 181 -11.93 -17.78 -5.70
N MET A 182 -11.02 -16.82 -5.67
CA MET A 182 -11.18 -15.56 -6.41
C MET A 182 -11.06 -15.77 -7.92
N LEU A 183 -10.15 -16.61 -8.40
CA LEU A 183 -10.04 -16.97 -9.82
C LEU A 183 -11.32 -17.65 -10.32
N PHE A 184 -11.89 -18.58 -9.54
CA PHE A 184 -13.19 -19.17 -9.86
C PHE A 184 -14.29 -18.11 -10.03
N LEU A 185 -14.39 -17.15 -9.10
CA LEU A 185 -15.37 -16.07 -9.19
C LEU A 185 -15.10 -15.15 -10.40
N LEU A 186 -13.85 -14.74 -10.60
CA LEU A 186 -13.49 -13.72 -11.57
C LEU A 186 -13.50 -14.25 -12.99
N ASP A 187 -12.94 -15.44 -13.22
CA ASP A 187 -12.66 -15.95 -14.55
C ASP A 187 -13.70 -17.00 -14.97
N GLU A 188 -14.00 -17.99 -14.13
CA GLU A 188 -14.98 -19.04 -14.48
C GLU A 188 -16.42 -18.53 -14.44
N LEU A 189 -16.79 -17.80 -13.38
CA LEU A 189 -18.10 -17.14 -13.31
C LEU A 189 -18.14 -15.79 -14.03
N ARG A 190 -17.02 -15.38 -14.64
CA ARG A 190 -16.88 -14.15 -15.42
C ARG A 190 -17.29 -12.87 -14.68
N LEU A 191 -17.13 -12.85 -13.35
CA LEU A 191 -17.48 -11.69 -12.54
C LEU A 191 -16.46 -10.54 -12.66
N ARG A 192 -15.29 -10.78 -13.27
CA ARG A 192 -14.32 -9.74 -13.63
C ARG A 192 -14.93 -8.64 -14.51
N ASP A 193 -15.80 -9.04 -15.44
CA ASP A 193 -16.53 -8.13 -16.35
C ASP A 193 -17.77 -7.50 -15.67
N ARG A 194 -18.15 -7.99 -14.48
CA ARG A 194 -19.37 -7.61 -13.75
C ARG A 194 -19.04 -7.16 -12.32
N ARG A 195 -18.04 -6.28 -12.19
CA ARG A 195 -17.52 -5.80 -10.89
C ARG A 195 -18.60 -5.31 -9.91
N ALA A 196 -19.63 -4.63 -10.40
CA ALA A 196 -20.75 -4.17 -9.56
C ALA A 196 -21.55 -5.34 -8.95
N LEU A 197 -21.80 -6.40 -9.71
CA LEU A 197 -22.45 -7.61 -9.20
C LEU A 197 -21.54 -8.36 -8.22
N LEU A 198 -20.24 -8.47 -8.54
CA LEU A 198 -19.28 -9.09 -7.62
C LEU A 198 -19.27 -8.38 -6.27
N LYS A 199 -19.26 -7.04 -6.30
CA LYS A 199 -19.36 -6.21 -5.09
C LYS A 199 -20.64 -6.52 -4.30
N GLU A 200 -21.79 -6.52 -4.97
CA GLU A 200 -23.07 -6.83 -4.32
C GLU A 200 -23.05 -8.23 -3.66
N ILE A 201 -22.50 -9.24 -4.35
CA ILE A 201 -22.36 -10.59 -3.79
C ILE A 201 -21.46 -10.56 -2.55
N LEU A 202 -20.28 -9.93 -2.63
CA LEU A 202 -19.33 -9.88 -1.52
C LEU A 202 -19.88 -9.11 -0.32
N GLU A 203 -20.51 -7.95 -0.53
CA GLU A 203 -21.06 -7.12 0.55
C GLU A 203 -22.25 -7.77 1.25
N ASN A 204 -23.00 -8.62 0.55
CA ASN A 204 -24.11 -9.37 1.14
C ASN A 204 -23.67 -10.68 1.81
N ALA A 205 -22.64 -11.36 1.28
CA ALA A 205 -22.26 -12.70 1.72
C ALA A 205 -21.06 -12.75 2.67
N VAL A 206 -20.15 -11.77 2.61
CA VAL A 206 -18.90 -11.78 3.37
C VAL A 206 -18.98 -10.82 4.56
N PRO A 207 -18.89 -11.31 5.80
CA PRO A 207 -19.01 -10.45 6.97
C PRO A 207 -17.81 -9.50 7.13
N ARG A 208 -18.08 -8.33 7.72
CA ARG A 208 -17.04 -7.40 8.19
C ARG A 208 -16.49 -7.83 9.54
N THR A 209 -15.24 -7.46 9.83
CA THR A 209 -14.63 -7.64 11.16
C THR A 209 -13.72 -6.46 11.49
N LEU A 210 -13.63 -6.12 12.78
CA LEU A 210 -12.61 -5.22 13.31
C LEU A 210 -11.44 -5.98 13.94
N GLN A 211 -11.56 -7.30 14.11
CA GLN A 211 -10.50 -8.18 14.59
C GLN A 211 -9.69 -8.70 13.40
N ASP A 212 -8.84 -7.84 12.89
CA ASP A 212 -7.95 -8.10 11.77
C ASP A 212 -6.48 -7.97 12.21
N VAL A 213 -5.62 -8.38 11.29
CA VAL A 213 -4.18 -8.30 11.36
C VAL A 213 -3.66 -7.80 10.02
N VAL A 214 -2.77 -6.81 10.09
CA VAL A 214 -1.99 -6.34 8.96
C VAL A 214 -0.61 -6.99 9.02
N VAL A 215 -0.26 -7.69 7.95
CA VAL A 215 1.08 -8.26 7.74
C VAL A 215 1.78 -7.42 6.68
N ILE A 216 2.98 -6.94 6.98
CA ILE A 216 3.85 -6.20 6.07
C ILE A 216 5.16 -6.96 6.04
N PHE A 217 5.64 -7.32 4.85
CA PHE A 217 6.87 -8.06 4.67
C PHE A 217 7.59 -7.53 3.44
N CYS A 218 8.60 -6.69 3.66
CA CYS A 218 9.46 -6.15 2.62
C CYS A 218 10.81 -6.86 2.64
N THR A 219 11.29 -7.27 1.46
CA THR A 219 12.59 -7.92 1.29
C THR A 219 13.41 -7.19 0.25
N ALA A 220 14.67 -6.93 0.55
CA ALA A 220 15.64 -6.41 -0.39
C ALA A 220 16.86 -7.34 -0.44
N THR A 221 17.31 -7.69 -1.63
CA THR A 221 18.50 -8.52 -1.84
C THR A 221 19.46 -7.78 -2.74
N GLY A 222 20.76 -7.85 -2.45
CA GLY A 222 21.78 -7.19 -3.26
C GLY A 222 23.19 -7.38 -2.71
N GLN A 223 24.15 -6.73 -3.35
CA GLN A 223 25.54 -6.67 -2.91
C GLN A 223 25.73 -5.61 -1.84
N ARG A 224 26.37 -6.01 -0.74
CA ARG A 224 26.79 -5.15 0.37
C ARG A 224 28.05 -5.75 0.98
N ASP A 225 29.08 -4.92 1.20
CA ASP A 225 30.34 -5.34 1.81
C ASP A 225 30.98 -6.54 1.06
N GLY A 226 30.85 -6.56 -0.27
CA GLY A 226 31.35 -7.62 -1.15
C GLY A 226 30.59 -8.95 -1.10
N GLN A 227 29.43 -9.01 -0.44
CA GLN A 227 28.61 -10.22 -0.32
C GLN A 227 27.19 -10.01 -0.85
N MET A 228 26.59 -11.07 -1.40
CA MET A 228 25.17 -11.11 -1.70
C MET A 228 24.40 -11.35 -0.41
N VAL A 229 23.67 -10.35 0.06
CA VAL A 229 22.91 -10.41 1.32
C VAL A 229 21.44 -10.07 1.08
N GLN A 230 20.60 -10.49 2.03
CA GLN A 230 19.17 -10.21 2.03
C GLN A 230 18.78 -9.56 3.35
N LEU A 231 18.12 -8.41 3.26
CA LEU A 231 17.54 -7.69 4.39
C LEU A 231 16.03 -7.74 4.30
N TRP A 232 15.38 -7.69 5.46
CA TRP A 232 13.94 -7.76 5.54
C TRP A 232 13.40 -6.87 6.66
N ASP A 233 12.21 -6.32 6.43
CA ASP A 233 11.38 -5.63 7.41
C ASP A 233 10.05 -6.37 7.44
N ALA A 234 9.76 -7.04 8.57
CA ALA A 234 8.51 -7.74 8.78
C ALA A 234 7.77 -7.15 9.97
N ARG A 235 6.47 -6.91 9.79
CA ARG A 235 5.59 -6.37 10.82
C ARG A 235 4.27 -7.10 10.81
N LYS A 236 3.79 -7.40 12.01
CA LYS A 236 2.45 -7.94 12.24
C LYS A 236 1.73 -7.02 13.22
N ILE A 237 0.77 -6.26 12.71
CA ILE A 237 0.04 -5.25 13.47
C ILE A 237 -1.39 -5.73 13.63
N TYR A 238 -1.84 -5.87 14.87
CA TYR A 238 -3.19 -6.30 15.20
C TYR A 238 -4.10 -5.09 15.43
N HIS A 239 -5.41 -5.34 15.39
CA HIS A 239 -6.41 -4.39 15.86
C HIS A 239 -6.09 -3.88 17.27
N GLN A 240 -6.45 -2.64 17.55
CA GLN A 240 -6.09 -1.95 18.78
C GLN A 240 -7.33 -1.41 19.49
N LYS A 241 -7.27 -1.36 20.82
CA LYS A 241 -8.32 -0.74 21.63
C LYS A 241 -7.96 0.72 21.90
N HIS A 242 -8.78 1.63 21.40
CA HIS A 242 -8.67 3.07 21.64
C HIS A 242 -9.80 3.50 22.58
N GLY A 243 -9.48 3.62 23.87
CA GLY A 243 -10.49 3.85 24.92
C GLY A 243 -11.48 2.67 25.00
N HIS A 244 -12.73 2.92 24.62
CA HIS A 244 -13.78 1.90 24.59
C HIS A 244 -14.01 1.30 23.20
N GLU A 245 -13.41 1.87 22.16
CA GLU A 245 -13.59 1.42 20.78
C GLU A 245 -12.48 0.45 20.37
N VAL A 246 -12.81 -0.45 19.44
CA VAL A 246 -11.84 -1.29 18.74
C VAL A 246 -11.63 -0.70 17.36
N TRP A 247 -10.38 -0.41 17.02
CA TRP A 247 -9.99 0.02 15.68
C TRP A 247 -9.23 -1.13 15.01
N SER A 248 -9.61 -1.44 13.79
CA SER A 248 -8.97 -2.52 13.04
C SER A 248 -7.51 -2.16 12.70
N ALA A 249 -6.65 -3.15 12.55
CA ALA A 249 -5.26 -3.00 12.11
C ALA A 249 -5.17 -2.21 10.80
N ILE A 250 -6.03 -2.48 9.81
CA ILE A 250 -6.01 -1.72 8.55
C ILE A 250 -6.44 -0.26 8.75
N GLN A 251 -7.39 0.02 9.64
CA GLN A 251 -7.78 1.39 9.99
C GLN A 251 -6.62 2.13 10.67
N VAL A 252 -6.02 1.51 11.69
CA VAL A 252 -4.91 2.12 12.45
C VAL A 252 -3.73 2.40 11.54
N THR A 253 -3.27 1.41 10.77
CA THR A 253 -2.10 1.57 9.90
C THR A 253 -2.34 2.61 8.82
N THR A 254 -3.45 2.52 8.09
CA THR A 254 -3.77 3.46 7.02
C THR A 254 -3.90 4.89 7.53
N ALA A 255 -4.61 5.10 8.65
CA ALA A 255 -4.77 6.42 9.26
C ALA A 255 -3.45 6.95 9.84
N ALA A 256 -2.66 6.10 10.49
CA ALA A 256 -1.36 6.47 11.05
C ALA A 256 -0.41 6.96 9.96
N SER A 257 -0.36 6.28 8.81
CA SER A 257 0.51 6.67 7.70
C SER A 257 0.16 8.06 7.15
N ILE A 258 -1.10 8.27 6.76
CA ILE A 258 -1.49 9.57 6.19
C ILE A 258 -1.35 10.71 7.20
N CYS A 259 -1.64 10.45 8.49
CA CYS A 259 -1.44 11.43 9.55
C CYS A 259 0.05 11.74 9.76
N ALA A 260 0.93 10.74 9.74
CA ALA A 260 2.38 10.96 9.82
C ALA A 260 2.84 11.83 8.64
N VAL A 261 2.47 11.46 7.40
CA VAL A 261 2.88 12.20 6.20
C VAL A 261 2.36 13.64 6.19
N LEU A 262 1.10 13.86 6.59
CA LEU A 262 0.56 15.21 6.74
C LEU A 262 1.32 16.00 7.83
N ASP A 263 1.61 15.38 8.98
CA ASP A 263 2.33 16.02 10.08
C ASP A 263 3.76 16.41 9.64
N LEU A 264 4.46 15.55 8.89
CA LEU A 264 5.75 15.86 8.27
C LEU A 264 5.65 17.04 7.29
N HIS A 265 4.59 17.11 6.48
CA HIS A 265 4.36 18.25 5.59
C HIS A 265 4.17 19.56 6.36
N VAL A 266 3.35 19.54 7.41
CA VAL A 266 3.07 20.72 8.25
C VAL A 266 4.35 21.24 8.93
N HIS A 267 5.27 20.35 9.28
CA HIS A 267 6.56 20.72 9.87
C HIS A 267 7.67 21.02 8.82
N GLY A 268 7.34 21.06 7.53
CA GLY A 268 8.29 21.39 6.46
C GLY A 268 9.34 20.31 6.20
N GLN A 269 9.04 19.05 6.56
CA GLN A 269 9.95 17.91 6.41
C GLN A 269 9.72 17.10 5.12
N LEU A 270 8.78 17.53 4.27
CA LEU A 270 8.56 17.00 2.93
C LEU A 270 8.96 18.04 1.87
N PRO A 271 9.14 17.63 0.59
CA PRO A 271 9.24 18.59 -0.51
C PRO A 271 8.12 19.62 -0.44
N SER A 272 8.42 20.88 -0.70
CA SER A 272 7.52 21.99 -0.42
C SER A 272 6.53 22.31 -1.55
N THR A 273 6.63 21.66 -2.72
CA THR A 273 5.76 21.93 -3.87
C THR A 273 5.68 20.72 -4.81
N GLY A 274 4.51 20.53 -5.43
CA GLY A 274 4.33 19.57 -6.52
C GLY A 274 3.98 18.16 -6.04
N PHE A 275 4.32 17.16 -6.85
CA PHE A 275 4.02 15.76 -6.55
C PHE A 275 5.08 15.17 -5.62
N VAL A 276 4.65 14.60 -4.49
CA VAL A 276 5.53 13.93 -3.53
C VAL A 276 5.35 12.43 -3.65
N LYS A 277 6.45 11.73 -3.89
CA LYS A 277 6.51 10.26 -3.97
C LYS A 277 6.76 9.65 -2.59
N GLN A 278 6.40 8.39 -2.41
CA GLN A 278 6.58 7.66 -1.14
C GLN A 278 8.07 7.54 -0.77
N GLU A 279 8.92 7.27 -1.75
CA GLU A 279 10.38 7.17 -1.62
C GLU A 279 11.08 8.49 -1.28
N GLN A 280 10.37 9.62 -1.29
CA GLN A 280 10.89 10.91 -0.83
C GLN A 280 10.64 11.17 0.66
N ILE A 281 9.90 10.28 1.33
CA ILE A 281 9.63 10.36 2.76
C ILE A 281 10.73 9.55 3.47
N ASP A 282 11.45 10.21 4.38
CA ASP A 282 12.47 9.54 5.18
C ASP A 282 11.83 8.58 6.19
N PHE A 283 12.31 7.33 6.20
CA PHE A 283 11.74 6.26 7.02
C PHE A 283 11.94 6.48 8.52
N GLU A 284 13.12 6.92 8.94
CA GLU A 284 13.42 7.13 10.36
C GLU A 284 12.62 8.32 10.90
N THR A 285 12.53 9.40 10.12
CA THR A 285 11.71 10.57 10.45
C THR A 285 10.22 10.21 10.50
N PHE A 286 9.74 9.38 9.56
CA PHE A 286 8.37 8.85 9.59
C PHE A 286 8.11 8.04 10.86
N LEU A 287 8.98 7.10 11.23
CA LEU A 287 8.79 6.30 12.44
C LEU A 287 8.90 7.13 13.71
N ALA A 288 9.80 8.12 13.77
CA ALA A 288 9.93 9.04 14.90
C ALA A 288 8.69 9.93 15.09
N ASN A 289 7.86 10.08 14.06
CA ASN A 289 6.59 10.81 14.17
C ASN A 289 5.63 10.10 15.14
N ARG A 290 4.85 10.87 15.92
CA ARG A 290 3.85 10.35 16.86
C ARG A 290 2.87 9.36 16.23
N PHE A 291 2.51 9.55 14.96
CA PHE A 291 1.62 8.64 14.24
C PHE A 291 2.38 7.42 13.72
N GLY A 292 3.63 7.58 13.29
CA GLY A 292 4.50 6.50 12.83
C GLY A 292 4.81 5.45 13.90
N GLN A 293 4.70 5.81 15.18
CA GLN A 293 4.83 4.88 16.31
C GLN A 293 3.81 3.72 16.26
N ASN A 294 2.68 3.85 15.55
CA ASN A 294 1.74 2.74 15.35
C ASN A 294 2.31 1.59 14.51
N TYR A 295 3.40 1.84 13.80
CA TYR A 295 4.15 0.82 13.07
C TYR A 295 5.27 0.19 13.90
N VAL A 296 5.51 0.67 15.12
CA VAL A 296 6.54 0.18 16.03
C VAL A 296 5.85 -0.59 17.15
N GLY A 297 6.23 -1.85 17.37
CA GLY A 297 5.60 -2.65 18.42
C GLY A 297 6.09 -4.09 18.51
N PRO A 298 5.54 -4.87 19.46
CA PRO A 298 5.83 -6.30 19.58
C PRO A 298 5.51 -7.02 18.25
N GLY A 299 6.46 -7.80 17.72
CA GLY A 299 6.30 -8.48 16.43
C GLY A 299 6.82 -7.71 15.21
N VAL A 300 7.41 -6.53 15.40
CA VAL A 300 8.26 -5.88 14.39
C VAL A 300 9.65 -6.49 14.51
N THR A 301 10.10 -7.18 13.47
CA THR A 301 11.48 -7.66 13.40
C THR A 301 12.22 -6.90 12.31
N LEU A 302 13.17 -6.08 12.75
CA LEU A 302 14.06 -5.29 11.91
C LEU A 302 15.39 -6.03 11.80
N ASN A 303 15.60 -6.78 10.71
CA ASN A 303 16.94 -7.25 10.39
C ASN A 303 17.65 -6.17 9.56
N THR A 304 18.15 -5.16 10.26
CA THR A 304 18.78 -3.97 9.65
C THR A 304 20.29 -3.94 9.74
N ARG A 305 20.91 -5.00 10.29
CA ARG A 305 22.37 -5.11 10.42
C ARG A 305 22.98 -5.80 9.22
#